data_AF-A0A947UB66-F1
#
_entry.id   AF-A0A947UB66-F1
#
_cell.length_a   1.000
_cell.length_b   1.000
_cell.length_c   1.000
_cell.angle_alpha   90.00
_cell.angle_beta   90.00
_cell.angle_gamma   90.00
#
_symmetry.space_group_name_H-M   'P 1'
#
loop_
_entity.id
_entity.type
_entity.pdbx_description
1 polymer ?
#
loop_
_entity_poly.entity_id
_entity_poly.type
_entity_poly.pdbx_seq_one_letter_code
_entity_poly.pdbx_strand_id
1 'polypeptide(L)'
;MSLFPADTAISPATPAALRELIESRRAVRRFTAEPVPDEVVRDCLELAVLAPNSCNLQPWSFQVIRDPALLARLHPVCMSQNAAKAPLIIAVLARPDTWKQACQNIIDYWPEPQVPARIRSFYNKTAPFQYNQGPFGLLGLFKRQLLRVAAWRKPLMRAPNSRAQMRIWAVKSTALAA
;
A
#
# COMPACT_ATOMS: atom_id res chain seq x y z
N MET A 1 -32.55 -9.16 -5.33
CA MET A 1 -32.13 -10.56 -5.46
C MET A 1 -30.72 -10.51 -6.04
N SER A 2 -29.72 -10.55 -5.16
CA SER A 2 -28.30 -10.51 -5.54
C SER A 2 -28.00 -11.68 -6.48
N LEU A 3 -27.40 -11.39 -7.63
CA LEU A 3 -26.98 -12.39 -8.63
C LEU A 3 -25.67 -13.09 -8.24
N PHE A 4 -25.13 -12.80 -7.06
CA PHE A 4 -23.99 -13.50 -6.53
C PHE A 4 -24.51 -14.58 -5.58
N PRO A 5 -24.49 -15.86 -5.96
CA PRO A 5 -24.76 -16.92 -5.00
C PRO A 5 -23.79 -16.74 -3.84
N ALA A 6 -24.32 -16.67 -2.62
CA ALA A 6 -23.55 -16.84 -1.40
C ALA A 6 -23.13 -18.31 -1.34
N ASP A 7 -22.23 -18.71 -2.23
CA ASP A 7 -21.62 -20.04 -2.20
C ASP A 7 -20.53 -20.00 -1.14
N THR A 8 -20.93 -20.31 0.08
CA THR A 8 -20.09 -20.70 1.21
C THR A 8 -19.40 -22.06 0.98
N ALA A 9 -18.95 -22.33 -0.25
CA ALA A 9 -17.98 -23.36 -0.54
C ALA A 9 -16.65 -22.65 -0.72
N ILE A 10 -15.76 -22.76 0.28
CA ILE A 10 -14.36 -22.38 0.11
C ILE A 10 -13.83 -23.24 -1.02
N SER A 11 -13.77 -22.69 -2.24
CA SER A 11 -13.16 -23.38 -3.37
C SER A 11 -11.73 -23.72 -2.95
N PRO A 12 -11.29 -24.98 -3.10
CA PRO A 12 -9.95 -25.36 -2.66
C PRO A 12 -8.95 -24.44 -3.35
N ALA A 13 -8.01 -23.88 -2.58
CA ALA A 13 -6.98 -22.95 -3.04
C ALA A 13 -5.97 -23.66 -3.97
N THR A 14 -6.48 -24.11 -5.12
CA THR A 14 -5.74 -24.84 -6.14
C THR A 14 -5.14 -23.85 -7.14
N PRO A 15 -4.01 -24.20 -7.77
CA PRO A 15 -3.47 -23.41 -8.87
C PRO A 15 -4.47 -23.17 -10.01
N ALA A 16 -5.39 -24.11 -10.25
CA ALA A 16 -6.44 -23.99 -11.26
C ALA A 16 -7.49 -22.93 -10.89
N ALA A 17 -8.01 -22.97 -9.66
CA ALA A 17 -8.96 -21.96 -9.18
C ALA A 17 -8.36 -20.55 -9.15
N LEU A 18 -7.09 -20.42 -8.73
CA LEU A 18 -6.39 -19.14 -8.76
C LEU A 18 -6.21 -18.61 -10.19
N ARG A 19 -5.84 -19.50 -11.13
CA ARG A 19 -5.72 -19.14 -12.55
C ARG A 19 -7.04 -18.63 -13.10
N GLU A 20 -8.14 -19.35 -12.85
CA GLU A 20 -9.47 -18.97 -13.31
C GLU A 20 -9.90 -17.62 -12.73
N LEU A 21 -9.64 -17.36 -11.45
CA LEU A 21 -9.91 -16.06 -10.82
C LEU A 21 -9.16 -14.91 -11.51
N ILE A 22 -7.87 -15.10 -11.79
CA ILE A 22 -7.05 -14.09 -12.47
C ILE A 22 -7.53 -13.88 -13.92
N GLU A 23 -7.81 -14.95 -14.65
CA GLU A 23 -8.22 -14.93 -16.05
C GLU A 23 -9.67 -14.44 -16.24
N SER A 24 -10.54 -14.57 -15.24
CA SER A 24 -11.92 -14.09 -15.27
C SER A 24 -12.08 -12.61 -14.87
N ARG A 25 -11.13 -12.04 -14.12
CA ARG A 25 -11.19 -10.65 -13.66
C ARG A 25 -11.34 -9.66 -14.82
N ARG A 26 -12.33 -8.76 -14.75
CA ARG A 26 -12.55 -7.67 -15.72
C ARG A 26 -12.62 -6.31 -15.02
N ALA A 27 -12.29 -5.26 -15.76
CA ALA A 27 -12.49 -3.89 -15.29
C ALA A 27 -13.97 -3.48 -15.50
N VAL A 28 -14.79 -3.71 -14.47
CA VAL A 28 -16.21 -3.34 -14.46
C VAL A 28 -16.37 -1.83 -14.22
N ARG A 29 -17.25 -1.18 -14.99
CA ARG A 29 -17.48 0.28 -14.93
C ARG A 29 -18.97 0.66 -14.92
N ARG A 30 -19.84 -0.32 -14.70
CA ARG A 30 -21.30 -0.14 -14.54
C ARG A 30 -21.68 -0.92 -13.30
N PHE A 31 -22.26 -0.23 -12.33
CA PHE A 31 -22.58 -0.79 -11.01
C PHE A 31 -24.07 -0.61 -10.76
N THR A 32 -24.63 -1.50 -9.94
CA THR A 32 -25.97 -1.32 -9.37
C THR A 32 -25.89 -0.28 -8.25
N ALA A 33 -27.05 0.20 -7.79
CA ALA A 33 -27.15 1.05 -6.60
C ALA A 33 -27.11 0.23 -5.28
N GLU A 34 -26.87 -1.08 -5.36
CA GLU A 34 -26.83 -1.95 -4.20
C GLU A 34 -25.63 -1.56 -3.30
N PRO A 35 -25.85 -1.28 -2.01
CA PRO A 35 -24.77 -0.93 -1.11
C PRO A 35 -23.87 -2.14 -0.85
N VAL A 36 -22.56 -1.92 -0.81
CA VAL A 36 -21.58 -2.95 -0.46
C VAL A 36 -21.59 -3.16 1.06
N PRO A 37 -21.77 -4.37 1.60
CA PRO A 37 -21.73 -4.59 3.05
C PRO A 37 -20.37 -4.22 3.68
N ASP A 38 -20.35 -3.90 4.97
CA ASP A 38 -19.13 -3.43 5.65
C ASP A 38 -18.13 -4.56 5.90
N GLU A 39 -18.61 -5.76 6.16
CA GLU A 39 -17.83 -6.98 6.28
C GLU A 39 -17.05 -7.28 5.00
N VAL A 40 -17.68 -7.11 3.83
CA VAL A 40 -17.01 -7.31 2.53
C VAL A 40 -15.88 -6.30 2.34
N VAL A 41 -16.10 -5.04 2.72
CA VAL A 41 -15.06 -4.00 2.63
C VAL A 41 -13.93 -4.28 3.61
N ARG A 42 -14.25 -4.71 4.85
CA ARG A 42 -13.27 -5.09 5.86
C ARG A 42 -12.39 -6.23 5.35
N ASP A 43 -12.98 -7.30 4.87
CA ASP A 43 -12.27 -8.48 4.35
C ASP A 43 -11.34 -8.10 3.19
N CYS A 44 -11.82 -7.27 2.27
CA CYS A 44 -11.01 -6.76 1.16
C CYS A 44 -9.80 -5.96 1.65
N LEU A 45 -9.97 -5.10 2.66
CA LEU A 45 -8.87 -4.30 3.22
C LEU A 45 -7.89 -5.16 4.01
N GLU A 46 -8.36 -6.16 4.76
CA GLU A 46 -7.52 -7.11 5.49
C GLU A 46 -6.65 -7.94 4.55
N LEU A 47 -7.20 -8.38 3.42
CA LEU A 47 -6.43 -9.06 2.38
C LEU A 47 -5.44 -8.11 1.68
N ALA A 48 -5.86 -6.87 1.38
CA ALA A 48 -5.02 -5.89 0.73
C ALA A 48 -3.74 -5.56 1.53
N VAL A 49 -3.84 -5.44 2.86
CA VAL A 49 -2.67 -5.12 3.71
C VAL A 49 -1.64 -6.25 3.81
N LEU A 50 -1.98 -7.47 3.38
CA LEU A 50 -1.04 -8.59 3.27
C LEU A 50 -0.08 -8.46 2.08
N ALA A 51 -0.31 -7.49 1.19
CA ALA A 51 0.56 -7.27 0.04
C ALA A 51 2.02 -7.02 0.47
N PRO A 52 3.00 -7.62 -0.21
CA PRO A 52 4.40 -7.42 0.12
C PRO A 52 4.80 -5.97 -0.16
N ASN A 53 5.65 -5.40 0.70
CA ASN A 53 6.16 -4.05 0.53
C ASN A 53 7.56 -3.89 1.13
N SER A 54 8.29 -2.87 0.69
CA SER A 54 9.69 -2.70 1.08
C SER A 54 9.82 -2.41 2.57
N CYS A 55 10.60 -3.25 3.27
CA CYS A 55 10.85 -3.16 4.71
C CYS A 55 9.59 -3.26 5.59
N ASN A 56 8.48 -3.78 5.05
CA ASN A 56 7.18 -3.88 5.72
C ASN A 56 6.68 -2.55 6.32
N LEU A 57 7.03 -1.40 5.73
CA LEU A 57 6.65 -0.10 6.25
C LEU A 57 5.24 0.35 5.84
N GLN A 58 4.58 -0.39 4.95
CA GLN A 58 3.17 -0.24 4.60
C GLN A 58 2.76 1.23 4.36
N PRO A 59 3.36 1.92 3.37
CA PRO A 59 3.20 3.36 3.18
C PRO A 59 1.89 3.70 2.46
N TRP A 60 0.78 3.10 2.88
CA TRP A 60 -0.54 3.24 2.28
C TRP A 60 -1.57 3.72 3.30
N SER A 61 -2.60 4.40 2.80
CA SER A 61 -3.79 4.75 3.55
C SER A 61 -5.01 4.53 2.66
N PHE A 62 -6.00 3.81 3.18
CA PHE A 62 -7.24 3.51 2.49
C PHE A 62 -8.35 4.40 3.05
N GLN A 63 -9.03 5.13 2.17
CA GLN A 63 -10.19 5.95 2.52
C GLN A 63 -11.42 5.35 1.86
N VAL A 64 -12.32 4.78 2.67
CA VAL A 64 -13.59 4.20 2.21
C VAL A 64 -14.62 5.32 2.08
N ILE A 65 -15.09 5.57 0.87
CA ILE A 65 -15.97 6.70 0.56
C ILE A 65 -17.32 6.18 0.09
N ARG A 66 -18.35 6.45 0.91
CA ARG A 66 -19.76 6.06 0.70
C ARG A 66 -20.72 7.24 0.69
N ASP A 67 -20.31 8.40 1.22
CA ASP A 67 -21.15 9.60 1.28
C ASP A 67 -21.53 10.04 -0.15
N PRO A 68 -22.83 10.04 -0.51
CA PRO A 68 -23.29 10.43 -1.84
C PRO A 68 -22.83 11.83 -2.24
N ALA A 69 -22.76 12.78 -1.29
CA ALA A 69 -22.33 14.14 -1.56
C ALA A 69 -20.83 14.18 -1.93
N LEU A 70 -19.99 13.45 -1.20
CA LEU A 70 -18.57 13.33 -1.51
C LEU A 70 -18.32 12.55 -2.82
N LEU A 71 -19.07 11.48 -3.09
CA LEU A 71 -18.98 10.73 -4.35
C LEU A 71 -19.35 11.62 -5.56
N ALA A 72 -20.41 12.43 -5.44
CA ALA A 72 -20.78 13.39 -6.48
C ALA A 72 -19.68 14.42 -6.76
N ARG A 73 -18.95 14.87 -5.71
CA ARG A 73 -17.78 15.76 -5.85
C ARG A 73 -16.56 15.06 -6.43
N LEU A 74 -16.38 13.76 -6.19
CA LEU A 74 -15.27 12.97 -6.74
C LEU A 74 -15.43 12.67 -8.23
N HIS A 75 -16.66 12.46 -8.71
CA HIS A 75 -16.91 12.12 -10.11
C HIS A 75 -16.18 13.04 -11.12
N PRO A 76 -16.27 14.39 -11.04
CA PRO A 76 -15.53 15.27 -11.94
C PRO A 76 -14.01 15.23 -11.73
N VAL A 77 -13.53 15.02 -10.50
CA VAL A 77 -12.08 14.85 -10.20
C VAL A 77 -11.54 13.59 -10.86
N CYS A 78 -12.35 12.54 -10.95
CA CYS A 78 -12.07 11.30 -11.68
C CYS A 78 -12.34 11.42 -13.19
N MET A 79 -12.33 12.63 -13.75
CA MET A 79 -12.56 12.92 -15.17
C MET A 79 -13.94 12.46 -15.67
N SER A 80 -14.95 12.47 -14.80
CA SER A 80 -16.33 12.07 -15.11
C SER A 80 -16.46 10.66 -15.70
N GLN A 81 -15.55 9.76 -15.33
CA GLN A 81 -15.56 8.37 -15.79
C GLN A 81 -16.74 7.59 -15.20
N ASN A 82 -17.33 6.69 -15.98
CA ASN A 82 -18.41 5.81 -15.50
C ASN A 82 -18.00 4.95 -14.30
N ALA A 83 -16.71 4.61 -14.17
CA ALA A 83 -16.19 3.88 -13.00
C ALA A 83 -16.38 4.66 -11.68
N ALA A 84 -16.35 5.99 -11.72
CA ALA A 84 -16.52 6.86 -10.56
C ALA A 84 -17.99 7.09 -10.17
N LYS A 85 -18.92 6.32 -10.77
CA LYS A 85 -20.35 6.27 -10.38
C LYS A 85 -20.66 5.08 -9.46
N ALA A 86 -19.63 4.38 -8.98
CA ALA A 86 -19.79 3.27 -8.05
C ALA A 86 -20.46 3.73 -6.74
N PRO A 87 -21.27 2.88 -6.09
CA PRO A 87 -21.89 3.20 -4.80
C PRO A 87 -20.86 3.31 -3.65
N LEU A 88 -19.63 2.88 -3.89
CA LEU A 88 -18.50 2.97 -2.97
C LEU A 88 -17.20 3.15 -3.76
N ILE A 89 -16.32 4.03 -3.29
CA ILE A 89 -14.96 4.20 -3.82
C ILE A 89 -13.96 4.06 -2.67
N ILE A 90 -12.93 3.24 -2.86
CA ILE A 90 -11.77 3.20 -1.96
C ILE A 90 -10.66 4.04 -2.59
N ALA A 91 -10.38 5.21 -2.00
CA ALA A 91 -9.24 6.00 -2.41
C ALA A 91 -7.97 5.49 -1.72
N VAL A 92 -7.02 4.99 -2.50
CA VAL A 92 -5.75 4.48 -2.00
C VAL A 92 -4.66 5.55 -2.13
N LEU A 93 -4.12 5.97 -0.99
CA LEU A 93 -3.16 7.07 -0.90
C LEU A 93 -1.76 6.55 -0.56
N ALA A 94 -0.77 6.92 -1.37
CA ALA A 94 0.64 6.69 -1.05
C ALA A 94 1.13 7.71 -0.01
N ARG A 95 1.67 7.21 1.11
CA ARG A 95 2.07 7.99 2.28
C ARG A 95 3.59 7.90 2.52
N PRO A 96 4.40 8.71 1.80
CA PRO A 96 5.84 8.73 1.98
C PRO A 96 6.30 9.31 3.32
N ASP A 97 5.38 9.83 4.13
CA ASP A 97 5.59 10.48 5.43
C ASP A 97 5.46 9.51 6.62
N THR A 98 4.85 8.33 6.45
CA THR A 98 4.53 7.42 7.55
C THR A 98 5.66 6.47 7.94
N TRP A 99 6.78 6.45 7.20
CA TRP A 99 7.88 5.50 7.43
C TRP A 99 8.39 5.50 8.87
N LYS A 100 8.41 6.65 9.55
CA LYS A 100 8.88 6.77 10.93
C LYS A 100 7.92 6.06 11.89
N GLN A 101 6.61 6.32 11.74
CA GLN A 101 5.58 5.66 12.53
C GLN A 101 5.56 4.16 12.24
N ALA A 102 5.71 3.76 10.98
CA ALA A 102 5.74 2.35 10.60
C ALA A 102 6.92 1.60 11.23
N CYS A 103 8.12 2.19 11.27
CA CYS A 103 9.27 1.61 11.97
C CYS A 103 8.97 1.37 13.46
N GLN A 104 8.30 2.31 14.10
CA GLN A 104 7.90 2.20 15.51
C GLN A 104 6.84 1.11 15.71
N ASN A 105 5.79 1.11 14.89
CA ASN A 105 4.72 0.12 14.94
C ASN A 105 5.26 -1.32 14.83
N ILE A 106 6.26 -1.57 13.99
CA ILE A 106 6.85 -2.91 13.85
C ILE A 106 7.52 -3.36 15.15
N ILE A 107 8.11 -2.45 15.91
CA ILE A 107 8.72 -2.76 17.20
C ILE A 107 7.64 -2.96 18.26
N ASP A 108 6.61 -2.12 18.27
CA ASP A 108 5.55 -2.13 19.28
C ASP A 108 4.61 -3.34 19.15
N TYR A 109 4.30 -3.74 17.92
CA TYR A 109 3.43 -4.87 17.61
C TYR A 109 4.20 -6.13 17.22
N TRP A 110 5.45 -6.26 17.67
CA TRP A 110 6.24 -7.45 17.41
C TRP A 110 5.55 -8.67 18.07
N PRO A 111 5.36 -9.79 17.35
CA PRO A 111 4.53 -10.90 17.84
C PRO A 111 5.21 -11.70 18.96
N GLU A 112 6.54 -11.70 19.00
CA GLU A 112 7.31 -12.39 20.03
C GLU A 112 7.53 -11.47 21.25
N PRO A 113 7.73 -12.03 22.46
CA PRO A 113 7.93 -11.25 23.67
C PRO A 113 9.09 -10.23 23.60
N GLN A 114 10.09 -10.50 22.77
CA GLN A 114 11.25 -9.65 22.61
C GLN A 114 11.61 -9.46 21.13
N VAL A 115 11.86 -8.21 20.74
CA VAL A 115 12.36 -7.89 19.40
C VAL A 115 13.84 -8.25 19.33
N PRO A 116 14.27 -9.12 18.39
CA PRO A 116 15.68 -9.44 18.19
C PRO A 116 16.52 -8.19 17.96
N ALA A 117 17.73 -8.13 18.55
CA ALA A 117 18.60 -6.96 18.51
C ALA A 117 18.91 -6.45 17.08
N ARG A 118 19.10 -7.36 16.12
CA ARG A 118 19.33 -6.98 14.71
C ARG A 118 18.11 -6.28 14.09
N ILE A 119 16.92 -6.77 14.39
CA ILE A 119 15.65 -6.22 13.88
C ILE A 119 15.39 -4.86 14.51
N ARG A 120 15.55 -4.76 15.84
CA ARG A 120 15.48 -3.49 16.57
C ARG A 120 16.48 -2.47 16.01
N SER A 121 17.72 -2.88 15.75
CA SER A 121 18.73 -1.99 15.16
C SER A 121 18.37 -1.57 13.73
N PHE A 122 17.78 -2.47 12.94
CA PHE A 122 17.35 -2.15 11.58
C PHE A 122 16.29 -1.05 11.57
N TYR A 123 15.22 -1.20 12.35
CA TYR A 123 14.12 -0.22 12.39
C TYR A 123 14.46 1.07 13.15
N ASN A 124 15.39 1.04 14.11
CA ASN A 124 15.81 2.24 14.84
C ASN A 124 16.92 3.03 14.14
N LYS A 125 17.73 2.40 13.29
CA LYS A 125 18.92 3.05 12.70
C LYS A 125 18.93 2.97 11.18
N THR A 126 18.91 1.76 10.62
CA THR A 126 19.11 1.54 9.18
C THR A 126 17.96 2.09 8.34
N ALA A 127 16.71 1.75 8.68
CA ALA A 127 15.55 2.24 7.96
C ALA A 127 15.42 3.78 8.08
N PRO A 128 15.53 4.40 9.28
CA PRO A 128 15.56 5.85 9.40
C PRO A 128 16.66 6.52 8.58
N PHE A 129 17.88 5.97 8.57
CA PHE A 129 18.95 6.48 7.71
C PHE A 129 18.56 6.43 6.23
N GLN A 130 17.92 5.35 5.78
CA GLN A 130 17.52 5.16 4.39
C GLN A 130 16.40 6.12 3.97
N TYR A 131 15.31 6.19 4.74
CA TYR A 131 14.09 6.91 4.35
C TYR A 131 14.10 8.39 4.72
N ASN A 132 14.88 8.81 5.72
CA ASN A 132 14.98 10.22 6.10
C ASN A 132 15.75 11.03 5.05
N GLN A 133 15.10 12.02 4.44
CA GLN A 133 15.73 12.91 3.46
C GLN A 133 16.28 14.21 4.08
N GLY A 134 15.99 14.45 5.36
CA GLY A 134 16.39 15.66 6.07
C GLY A 134 15.68 16.94 5.62
N PRO A 135 15.99 18.08 6.28
CA PRO A 135 15.47 19.37 5.87
C PRO A 135 15.93 19.69 4.45
N PHE A 136 15.00 20.21 3.64
CA PHE A 136 15.20 20.53 2.21
C PHE A 136 15.80 19.41 1.34
N GLY A 137 15.86 18.16 1.81
CA GLY A 137 16.45 17.04 1.07
C GLY A 137 17.97 16.94 1.15
N LEU A 138 18.64 17.72 2.00
CA LEU A 138 20.10 17.79 2.09
C LEU A 138 20.74 16.43 2.45
N LEU A 139 20.14 15.68 3.39
CA LEU A 139 20.62 14.34 3.74
C LEU A 139 20.47 13.36 2.57
N GLY A 140 19.42 13.51 1.76
CA GLY A 140 19.25 12.72 0.54
C GLY A 140 20.37 12.96 -0.47
N LEU A 141 20.71 14.23 -0.73
CA LEU A 141 21.81 14.60 -1.63
C LEU A 141 23.15 14.08 -1.13
N PHE A 142 23.43 14.22 0.17
CA PHE A 142 24.63 13.67 0.78
C PHE A 142 24.71 12.15 0.63
N LYS A 143 23.64 11.42 1.01
CA LYS A 143 23.56 9.96 0.85
C LYS A 143 23.79 9.53 -0.60
N ARG A 144 23.24 10.27 -1.57
CA ARG A 144 23.43 9.99 -2.99
C ARG A 144 24.90 10.01 -3.39
N GLN A 145 25.67 11.01 -2.94
CA GLN A 145 27.10 11.09 -3.23
C GLN A 145 27.89 10.03 -2.47
N LEU A 146 27.61 9.84 -1.19
CA LEU A 146 28.24 8.81 -0.36
C LEU A 146 28.07 7.40 -0.96
N LEU A 147 26.83 7.03 -1.30
CA LEU A 147 26.50 5.71 -1.84
C LEU A 147 27.08 5.50 -3.24
N ARG A 148 27.26 6.56 -4.04
CA ARG A 148 27.96 6.47 -5.34
C ARG A 148 29.41 6.03 -5.18
N VAL A 149 30.12 6.63 -4.23
CA VAL A 149 31.53 6.30 -3.94
C VAL A 149 31.63 4.93 -3.28
N ALA A 150 30.84 4.67 -2.24
CA ALA A 150 30.87 3.41 -1.51
C ALA A 150 30.49 2.20 -2.39
N ALA A 151 29.57 2.40 -3.33
CA ALA A 151 29.12 1.33 -4.22
C ALA A 151 30.13 0.93 -5.31
N TRP A 152 31.32 1.56 -5.36
CA TRP A 152 32.40 1.09 -6.23
C TRP A 152 32.98 -0.23 -5.73
N ARG A 153 33.04 -0.45 -4.41
CA ARG A 153 33.63 -1.67 -3.83
C ARG A 153 32.61 -2.79 -3.60
N LYS A 154 31.32 -2.46 -3.42
CA LYS A 154 30.26 -3.44 -3.11
C LYS A 154 28.90 -2.98 -3.64
N PRO A 155 28.00 -3.89 -4.06
CA PRO A 155 26.64 -3.53 -4.42
C PRO A 155 25.88 -3.04 -3.16
N LEU A 156 25.29 -1.85 -3.25
CA LEU A 156 24.54 -1.21 -2.17
C LEU A 156 23.22 -0.64 -2.71
N MET A 157 22.19 -0.61 -1.86
CA MET A 157 20.90 0.03 -2.19
C MET A 157 21.10 1.55 -2.30
N ARG A 158 20.82 2.13 -3.47
CA ARG A 158 21.10 3.55 -3.76
C ARG A 158 19.91 4.50 -3.57
N ALA A 159 18.69 3.98 -3.45
CA ALA A 159 17.46 4.76 -3.34
C ALA A 159 16.61 4.27 -2.16
N PRO A 160 15.78 5.12 -1.52
CA PRO A 160 15.51 6.52 -1.86
C PRO A 160 16.54 7.52 -1.30
N ASN A 161 17.00 8.44 -2.16
CA ASN A 161 17.90 9.54 -1.82
C ASN A 161 17.37 10.93 -2.20
N SER A 162 16.07 11.02 -2.53
CA SER A 162 15.37 12.26 -2.77
C SER A 162 13.89 12.15 -2.38
N ARG A 163 13.22 13.30 -2.21
CA ARG A 163 11.76 13.32 -1.96
C ARG A 163 10.95 12.72 -3.13
N ALA A 164 11.42 12.89 -4.36
CA ALA A 164 10.80 12.26 -5.53
C ALA A 164 10.92 10.72 -5.47
N GLN A 165 12.10 10.21 -5.09
CA GLN A 165 12.29 8.77 -4.92
C GLN A 165 11.50 8.20 -3.73
N MET A 166 11.31 8.97 -2.66
CA MET A 166 10.40 8.60 -1.57
C MET A 166 8.95 8.44 -2.08
N ARG A 167 8.47 9.36 -2.93
CA ARG A 167 7.15 9.23 -3.55
C ARG A 167 7.06 8.00 -4.44
N ILE A 168 8.08 7.73 -5.25
CA ILE A 168 8.13 6.53 -6.11
C ILE A 168 8.09 5.25 -5.25
N TRP A 169 8.87 5.20 -4.17
CA TRP A 169 8.88 4.07 -3.24
C TRP A 169 7.50 3.83 -2.63
N ALA A 170 6.87 4.89 -2.13
CA ALA A 170 5.53 4.81 -1.54
C ALA A 170 4.52 4.35 -2.59
N VAL A 171 4.45 5.01 -3.75
CA VAL A 171 3.51 4.67 -4.83
C VAL A 171 3.68 3.23 -5.31
N LYS A 172 4.91 2.75 -5.53
CA LYS A 172 5.16 1.37 -5.95
C LYS A 172 4.71 0.36 -4.90
N SER A 173 4.95 0.65 -3.62
CA SER A 173 4.52 -0.22 -2.52
C SER A 173 3.00 -0.21 -2.39
N THR A 174 2.38 0.97 -2.40
CA THR A 174 0.93 1.16 -2.34
C THR A 174 0.19 0.51 -3.50
N ALA A 175 0.74 0.52 -4.71
CA ALA A 175 0.13 -0.11 -5.87
C ALA A 175 0.02 -1.64 -5.77
N LEU A 176 0.77 -2.29 -4.87
CA LEU A 176 0.67 -3.73 -4.64
C LEU A 176 -0.53 -4.09 -3.76
N ALA A 177 -1.02 -3.13 -2.96
CA ALA A 177 -2.14 -3.29 -2.04
C ALA A 177 -3.45 -2.68 -2.58
N ALA A 178 -3.45 -2.19 -3.83
CA ALA A 178 -4.57 -1.53 -4.49
C ALA A 178 -5.12 -2.39 -5.63
#